data_AF-A0A022IXW7-F1
#
_entry.id   AF-A0A022IXW7-F1
#
_cell.length_a   1.000
_cell.length_b   1.000
_cell.length_c   1.000
_cell.angle_alpha   90.00
_cell.angle_beta   90.00
_cell.angle_gamma   90.00
#
_symmetry.space_group_name_H-M   'P 1'
#
loop_
_entity.id
_entity.type
_entity.pdbx_description
1 polymer ?
#
loop_
_entity_poly.entity_id
_entity_poly.type
_entity_poly.pdbx_seq_one_letter_code
_entity_poly.pdbx_strand_id
1 'polypeptide(L)' 'MKGLVFAANCPSRKILLTLTSRWSVLILVALRDQRLRFNELKKLIDGISEKMLAQTLKLLEQDGFIFRQDYAEVPLE' A
#
# COMPACT_ATOMS: atom_id res chain seq x y z
N MET A 1 28.65 6.96 -1.19
CA MET A 1 27.96 6.70 -2.47
C MET A 1 26.78 7.66 -2.61
N LYS A 2 26.81 8.62 -3.53
CA LYS A 2 25.62 9.42 -3.86
C LYS A 2 24.73 8.56 -4.74
N GLY A 3 23.59 8.11 -4.21
CA GLY A 3 22.57 7.44 -5.04
C GLY A 3 22.10 8.41 -6.13
N LEU A 4 22.32 8.07 -7.40
CA LEU A 4 21.90 8.88 -8.53
C LEU A 4 20.39 8.67 -8.76
N VAL A 5 19.54 9.21 -7.88
CA VAL A 5 18.07 9.10 -7.98
C VAL A 5 17.54 9.62 -9.33
N PHE A 6 18.23 10.60 -9.91
CA PHE A 6 17.90 11.15 -11.22
C PHE A 6 18.32 10.25 -12.41
N ALA A 7 19.14 9.22 -12.19
CA ALA A 7 19.56 8.31 -13.27
C ALA A 7 18.37 7.52 -13.82
N ALA A 8 18.40 7.26 -15.14
CA ALA A 8 17.34 6.53 -15.85
C ALA A 8 17.03 5.15 -15.24
N ASN A 9 18.08 4.43 -14.83
CA ASN A 9 17.99 3.06 -14.34
C ASN A 9 18.07 2.97 -12.81
N CYS A 10 17.71 4.04 -12.09
CA CYS A 10 17.74 4.01 -10.63
C CYS A 10 16.61 3.10 -10.11
N PRO A 11 16.90 2.09 -9.25
CA PRO A 11 15.88 1.19 -8.71
C PRO A 11 14.80 1.91 -7.90
N SER A 12 15.10 3.10 -7.35
CA SER A 12 14.12 3.93 -6.64
C SER A 12 12.94 4.36 -7.52
N ARG A 13 13.11 4.43 -8.85
CA ARG A 13 12.00 4.76 -9.77
C ARG A 13 10.87 3.75 -9.70
N LYS A 14 11.17 2.47 -9.43
CA LYS A 14 10.14 1.42 -9.29
C LYS A 14 9.31 1.66 -8.03
N ILE A 15 9.97 1.95 -6.91
CA ILE A 15 9.34 2.27 -5.64
C ILE A 15 8.50 3.55 -5.77
N LEU A 16 9.05 4.58 -6.41
CA LEU A 16 8.34 5.84 -6.69
C LEU A 16 7.10 5.61 -7.56
N LEU A 17 7.15 4.71 -8.55
CA LEU A 17 5.99 4.38 -9.37
C LEU A 17 4.86 3.76 -8.53
N THR A 18 5.20 2.83 -7.62
CA THR A 18 4.22 2.28 -6.67
C THR A 18 3.63 3.41 -5.82
N LEU A 19 4.48 4.18 -5.14
CA LEU A 19 4.08 5.26 -4.23
C LEU A 19 3.19 6.32 -4.88
N THR A 20 3.48 6.68 -6.12
CA THR A 20 2.76 7.73 -6.85
C THR A 20 1.49 7.23 -7.53
N SER A 21 1.18 5.93 -7.46
CA SER A 21 -0.09 5.40 -7.96
C SER A 21 -1.26 5.95 -7.15
N ARG A 22 -2.39 6.24 -7.84
CA ARG A 22 -3.62 6.77 -7.23
C ARG A 22 -4.02 6.02 -5.96
N TRP A 23 -4.01 4.69 -6.00
CA TRP A 23 -4.46 3.86 -4.89
C TRP A 23 -3.44 3.80 -3.76
N SER A 24 -2.14 3.80 -4.06
CA SER A 24 -1.11 3.75 -3.02
C SER A 24 -1.16 4.98 -2.11
N VAL A 25 -1.32 6.17 -2.69
CA VAL A 25 -1.46 7.40 -1.90
C VAL A 25 -2.69 7.34 -1.00
N LEU A 26 -3.85 6.93 -1.53
CA LEU A 26 -5.08 6.84 -0.74
C LEU A 26 -4.98 5.83 0.40
N ILE A 27 -4.36 4.66 0.15
CA ILE A 27 -4.12 3.65 1.18
C ILE A 27 -3.19 4.19 2.27
N LEU A 28 -2.08 4.83 1.90
CA LEU A 28 -1.13 5.38 2.87
C LEU A 28 -1.74 6.50 3.72
N VAL A 29 -2.56 7.37 3.11
CA VAL A 29 -3.31 8.40 3.84
C VAL A 29 -4.31 7.75 4.81
N ALA A 30 -5.06 6.74 4.37
CA ALA A 30 -6.03 6.03 5.22
C ALA A 30 -5.37 5.33 6.42
N LEU A 31 -4.17 4.77 6.23
CA LEU A 31 -3.42 4.05 7.26
C LEU A 31 -2.55 4.96 8.14
N ARG A 32 -2.47 6.25 7.84
CA ARG A 32 -1.62 7.20 8.58
C ARG A 32 -2.03 7.31 10.05
N ASP A 33 -3.33 7.45 10.30
CA ASP A 33 -3.85 7.77 11.63
C ASP A 33 -4.29 6.52 12.40
N GLN A 34 -4.60 5.43 11.70
CA GLN A 34 -5.10 4.21 12.32
C GLN A 34 -4.79 2.95 11.51
N ARG A 35 -4.80 1.80 12.20
CA ARG A 35 -4.72 0.48 11.57
C ARG A 35 -6.13 0.13 11.06
N LEU A 36 -6.23 -0.36 9.83
CA LEU A 36 -7.50 -0.73 9.22
C LEU A 36 -7.45 -2.16 8.69
N ARG A 37 -8.55 -2.88 8.83
CA ARG A 37 -8.77 -4.17 8.17
C ARG A 37 -8.99 -3.98 6.67
N PHE A 38 -8.79 -5.05 5.91
CA PHE A 38 -8.96 -5.04 4.46
C PHE A 38 -10.33 -4.50 4.02
N ASN A 39 -11.41 -4.97 4.64
CA ASN A 39 -12.76 -4.52 4.30
C ASN A 39 -13.04 -3.07 4.70
N GLU A 40 -12.38 -2.54 5.74
CA GLU A 40 -12.52 -1.14 6.14
C GLU A 40 -11.83 -0.24 5.11
N LEU A 41 -10.61 -0.60 4.67
CA LEU A 41 -9.92 0.09 3.59
C LEU A 41 -10.74 0.09 2.29
N LYS A 42 -11.31 -1.07 1.93
CA LYS A 42 -12.16 -1.20 0.73
C LYS A 42 -13.39 -0.29 0.80
N LYS A 43 -14.04 -0.20 1.96
CA LYS A 43 -15.22 0.67 2.16
C LYS A 43 -14.85 2.15 2.17
N LEU A 44 -13.68 2.49 2.74
CA LEU A 44 -13.21 3.87 2.84
C LEU A 44 -12.75 4.43 1.48
N ILE A 45 -12.12 3.58 0.66
CA ILE A 45 -11.57 3.97 -0.65
C ILE A 45 -12.59 3.59 -1.74
N ASP A 46 -13.53 4.49 -1.99
CA ASP A 46 -14.57 4.23 -3.00
C ASP A 46 -13.99 4.03 -4.41
N GLY A 47 -14.56 3.08 -5.15
CA GLY A 47 -14.18 2.73 -6.52
C GLY A 47 -12.93 1.86 -6.68
N ILE A 48 -12.26 1.42 -5.60
CA ILE A 48 -11.19 0.43 -5.71
C ILE A 48 -11.76 -1.00 -5.76
N SER A 49 -11.29 -1.82 -6.70
CA SER A 49 -11.63 -3.25 -6.72
C SER A 49 -10.84 -4.03 -5.66
N GLU A 50 -11.38 -5.14 -5.16
CA GLU A 50 -10.66 -6.01 -4.20
C GLU A 50 -9.31 -6.47 -4.75
N LYS A 51 -9.28 -6.86 -6.02
CA LYS A 51 -8.05 -7.28 -6.70
C LYS A 51 -7.02 -6.16 -6.69
N MET A 52 -7.43 -4.92 -7.02
CA MET A 52 -6.52 -3.78 -7.06
C MET A 52 -6.04 -3.41 -5.65
N LEU A 53 -6.92 -3.43 -4.66
CA LEU A 53 -6.56 -3.21 -3.25
C LEU A 53 -5.55 -4.24 -2.77
N ALA A 54 -5.81 -5.54 -2.97
CA ALA A 54 -4.92 -6.62 -2.57
C ALA A 54 -3.54 -6.53 -3.26
N GLN A 55 -3.53 -6.24 -4.56
CA GLN A 55 -2.28 -6.04 -5.31
C GLN A 55 -1.49 -4.83 -4.79
N THR A 56 -2.17 -3.71 -4.54
CA THR A 56 -1.52 -2.49 -4.06
C THR A 56 -0.95 -2.67 -2.65
N LEU A 57 -1.71 -3.28 -1.74
CA LEU A 57 -1.24 -3.61 -0.40
C LEU A 57 -0.01 -4.51 -0.44
N LYS A 58 0.00 -5.53 -1.30
CA LYS A 58 1.16 -6.42 -1.47
C LYS A 58 2.40 -5.67 -1.96
N LEU A 59 2.26 -4.73 -2.89
CA LEU A 59 3.38 -3.92 -3.36
C LEU A 59 3.89 -2.97 -2.28
N LEU A 60 2.98 -2.31 -1.56
CA LEU A 60 3.34 -1.44 -0.44
C LEU A 60 4.03 -2.19 0.71
N GLU A 61 3.60 -3.41 0.98
CA GLU A 61 4.23 -4.30 1.97
C GLU A 61 5.63 -4.73 1.50
N GLN A 62 5.78 -5.13 0.24
CA GLN A 62 7.07 -5.49 -0.36
C GLN A 62 8.07 -4.33 -0.37
N ASP A 63 7.60 -3.12 -0.65
CA ASP A 63 8.40 -1.90 -0.62
C ASP A 63 8.64 -1.38 0.81
N GLY A 64 8.01 -1.99 1.82
CA GLY A 64 8.22 -1.70 3.24
C GLY A 64 7.44 -0.49 3.79
N PHE A 65 6.42 0.01 3.07
CA PHE A 65 5.62 1.15 3.51
C PHE A 65 4.52 0.78 4.51
N ILE A 66 4.05 -0.46 4.47
CA ILE A 66 3.03 -0.97 5.38
C ILE A 66 3.47 -2.32 5.93
N PHE A 67 2.90 -2.70 7.07
CA PHE A 67 3.07 -4.03 7.65
C PHE A 67 1.71 -4.71 7.75
N ARG A 68 1.64 -5.98 7.32
CA ARG A 68 0.44 -6.81 7.47
C ARG A 68 0.50 -7.58 8.78
N GLN A 69 -0.47 -7.33 9.65
CA GLN A 69 -0.69 -8.15 10.84
C GLN A 69 -1.80 -9.15 10.54
N ASP A 70 -1.47 -10.45 10.55
CA ASP A 70 -2.46 -11.50 10.55
C ASP A 70 -2.97 -11.72 11.97
N TYR A 71 -4.29 -11.79 12.11
CA TYR A 71 -4.97 -12.14 13.35
C TYR A 71 -5.54 -13.54 13.17
N ALA A 72 -5.18 -14.48 14.04
CA ALA A 72 -5.72 -15.85 14.05
C ALA A 72 -7.15 -15.91 14.64
N GLU A 73 -7.82 -14.77 14.70
CA GLU A 73 -9.14 -14.62 15.27
C GLU A 73 -10.17 -14.90 14.16
N VAL A 74 -11.01 -15.91 14.38
CA VAL A 74 -12.24 -16.08 13.60
C VAL A 74 -13.05 -14.80 13.79
N PRO A 75 -13.50 -14.10 12.72
CA PRO A 75 -14.34 -12.93 12.88
C PRO A 75 -15.56 -13.32 13.71
N LEU A 76 -15.65 -12.80 14.94
CA LEU A 76 -16.90 -12.85 15.69
C LEU A 76 -17.86 -11.92 14.94
N GLU A 77 -18.93 -12.50 14.42
CA GLU A 77 -19.99 -11.85 13.65
C GLU A 77 -20.61 -10.64 14.35
#